data_AF-A0A2B4SVX8-F1
#
_entry.id   AF-A0A2B4SVX8-F1
#
_cell.length_a   1.000
_cell.length_b   1.000
_cell.length_c   1.000
_cell.angle_alpha   90.00
_cell.angle_beta   90.00
_cell.angle_gamma   90.00
#
_symmetry.space_group_name_H-M   'P 1'
#
loop_
_entity.id
_entity.type
_entity.pdbx_description
1 polymer ?
#
loop_
_entity_poly.entity_id
_entity_poly.type
_entity_poly.pdbx_seq_one_letter_code
_entity_poly.pdbx_strand_id
1 'polypeptide(L)'
;MEKKEPDQGGYLLPVLVCCMLLACAGLVFAVYTHRELSLLKTQIREHEETIQTLQLCKSARDNQGSEAVRIRKNAPDSCTCVGAPGRRGKKGPPGPRGPSGAPGPRGPQASRTIMHWKVSHTEGSIEYHPTTGFIKVKRKGYYFIYSQMYYYDGSTMLMGHYTCINNKNVMGSAGSVISSYRKYNTKYHGGVFLLQENDTISVRIPYTTRYYMDSESSFFGAFLLGDLAPRGHQAISQQGPVGESIYLVGDGTSLSNPLSNLITNWVVRNKLGSIHYDRGFITVIKDGHYFIYSQMYYHDARTYVMAHHTYINNELVLESVGSTITDNTKFNTKYHGGVFLLKTNDTISVRIPYIRHYSMKSSASFFGAFLLYSGESN
;
A
#
# COMPACT_ATOMS: atom_id res chain seq x y z
N MET A 1 39.64 26.95 69.62
CA MET A 1 39.59 26.95 68.14
C MET A 1 40.09 25.60 67.69
N GLU A 2 39.17 24.66 67.44
CA GLU A 2 39.53 23.33 66.93
C GLU A 2 38.63 23.10 65.73
N LYS A 3 39.23 23.15 64.53
CA LYS A 3 38.56 23.03 63.24
C LYS A 3 38.31 21.55 62.99
N LYS A 4 37.04 21.14 62.98
CA LYS A 4 36.63 19.78 62.60
C LYS A 4 36.63 19.69 61.07
N GLU A 5 37.53 18.90 60.49
CA GLU A 5 37.53 18.60 59.06
C GLU A 5 36.28 17.79 58.67
N PRO A 6 35.67 18.05 57.50
CA PRO A 6 34.55 17.26 57.01
C PRO A 6 35.04 15.93 56.42
N ASP A 7 34.38 14.87 56.87
CA ASP A 7 34.57 13.48 56.45
C ASP A 7 34.31 13.30 54.94
N GLN A 8 35.38 13.08 54.16
CA GLN A 8 35.33 12.88 52.71
C GLN A 8 35.07 11.41 52.30
N GLY A 9 34.79 10.49 53.23
CA GLY A 9 34.65 9.06 52.96
C GLY A 9 33.35 8.61 52.27
N GLY A 10 32.29 9.43 52.24
CA GLY A 10 30.94 9.00 51.85
C GLY A 10 30.61 8.93 50.35
N TYR A 11 31.42 9.57 49.48
CA TYR A 11 31.09 9.72 48.05
C TYR A 11 31.86 8.77 47.12
N LEU A 12 32.85 8.03 47.62
CA LEU A 12 33.66 7.14 46.78
C LEU A 12 32.90 5.87 46.34
N LEU A 13 32.11 5.30 47.26
CA LEU A 13 31.42 4.03 47.02
C LEU A 13 30.33 4.14 45.93
N PRO A 14 29.46 5.17 45.92
CA PRO A 14 28.45 5.34 44.86
C PRO A 14 29.08 5.60 43.48
N VAL A 15 30.19 6.35 43.45
CA VAL A 15 30.91 6.63 42.20
C VAL A 15 31.53 5.35 41.63
N LEU A 16 32.18 4.53 42.47
CA LEU A 16 32.74 3.24 42.05
C LEU A 16 31.66 2.28 41.53
N VAL A 17 30.50 2.21 42.19
CA VAL A 17 29.36 1.40 41.72
C VAL A 17 28.83 1.90 40.37
N CYS A 18 28.72 3.22 40.19
CA CYS A 18 28.28 3.81 38.94
C CYS A 18 29.27 3.52 37.78
N CYS A 19 30.58 3.65 38.03
CA CYS A 19 31.62 3.30 37.07
C CYS A 19 31.57 1.82 36.68
N MET A 20 31.35 0.91 37.63
CA MET A 20 31.21 -0.53 37.37
C MET A 20 29.97 -0.84 36.52
N LEU A 21 28.84 -0.19 36.78
CA LEU A 21 27.62 -0.37 35.99
C LEU A 21 27.80 0.14 34.55
N LEU A 22 28.45 1.29 34.37
CA LEU A 22 28.75 1.82 33.04
C LEU A 22 29.72 0.91 32.26
N ALA A 23 30.72 0.36 32.92
CA ALA A 23 31.65 -0.61 32.31
C ALA A 23 30.91 -1.91 31.90
N CYS A 24 30.02 -2.43 32.75
CA CYS A 24 29.19 -3.60 32.42
C CYS A 24 28.25 -3.32 31.25
N ALA A 25 27.59 -2.15 31.21
CA ALA A 25 26.75 -1.76 30.09
C ALA A 25 27.55 -1.64 28.77
N GLY A 26 28.75 -1.07 28.84
CA GLY A 26 29.67 -0.98 27.71
C GLY A 26 30.09 -2.36 27.18
N LEU A 27 30.40 -3.31 28.06
CA LEU A 27 30.73 -4.69 27.68
C LEU A 27 29.55 -5.42 27.03
N VAL A 28 28.34 -5.28 27.58
CA VAL A 28 27.13 -5.87 26.98
C VAL A 28 26.87 -5.28 25.59
N PHE A 29 27.02 -3.97 25.43
CA PHE A 29 26.89 -3.31 24.14
C PHE A 29 27.97 -3.76 23.14
N ALA A 30 29.21 -3.94 23.59
CA ALA A 30 30.31 -4.45 22.76
C ALA A 30 30.06 -5.90 22.30
N VAL A 31 29.57 -6.77 23.18
CA VAL A 31 29.23 -8.16 22.83
C VAL A 31 28.05 -8.20 21.87
N TYR A 32 27.02 -7.37 22.11
CA TYR A 32 25.87 -7.27 21.23
C TYR A 32 26.26 -6.79 19.82
N THR A 33 27.04 -5.70 19.74
CA THR A 33 27.51 -5.16 18.45
C THR A 33 28.45 -6.11 17.73
N HIS A 34 29.32 -6.84 18.44
CA HIS A 34 30.16 -7.87 17.85
C HIS A 34 29.34 -9.03 17.27
N ARG A 35 28.25 -9.45 17.95
CA ARG A 35 27.35 -10.51 17.47
C ARG A 35 26.55 -10.08 16.24
N GLU A 36 26.03 -8.86 16.22
CA GLU A 36 25.33 -8.32 15.04
C GLU A 36 26.30 -8.18 13.86
N LEU A 37 27.52 -7.70 14.11
CA LEU A 37 28.55 -7.57 13.07
C LEU A 37 28.99 -8.94 12.52
N SER A 38 29.07 -9.98 13.36
CA SER A 38 29.40 -11.33 12.89
C SER A 38 28.28 -11.95 12.05
N LEU A 39 27.02 -11.73 12.42
CA LEU A 39 25.85 -12.13 11.64
C LEU A 39 25.79 -11.44 10.28
N LEU A 40 26.05 -10.13 10.24
CA LEU A 40 26.15 -9.36 9.00
C LEU A 40 27.26 -9.89 8.09
N LYS A 41 28.44 -10.23 8.65
CA LYS A 41 29.55 -10.81 7.88
C LYS A 41 29.23 -12.19 7.31
N THR A 42 28.41 -13.00 7.98
CA THR A 42 27.95 -14.29 7.43
C THR A 42 26.97 -14.10 6.29
N GLN A 43 26.01 -13.18 6.42
CA GLN A 43 25.04 -12.88 5.37
C GLN A 43 25.69 -12.33 4.09
N ILE A 44 26.71 -11.48 4.24
CA ILE A 44 27.47 -10.95 3.09
C ILE A 44 28.17 -12.09 2.33
N ARG A 45 28.81 -13.04 3.04
CA ARG A 45 29.45 -14.20 2.40
C ARG A 45 28.47 -15.08 1.64
N GLU A 46 27.31 -15.38 2.22
CA GLU A 46 26.27 -16.16 1.52
C GLU A 46 25.74 -15.45 0.28
N HIS A 47 25.63 -14.11 0.31
CA HIS A 47 25.27 -13.32 -0.87
C HIS A 47 26.37 -13.30 -1.93
N GLU A 48 27.65 -13.22 -1.56
CA GLU A 48 28.76 -13.33 -2.51
C GLU A 48 28.79 -14.69 -3.21
N GLU A 49 28.58 -15.79 -2.49
CA GLU A 49 28.48 -17.14 -3.08
C GLU A 49 27.28 -17.27 -4.02
N THR A 50 26.15 -16.67 -3.67
CA THR A 50 24.95 -16.63 -4.52
C THR A 50 25.20 -15.85 -5.82
N ILE A 51 25.91 -14.72 -5.72
CA ILE A 51 26.25 -13.90 -6.89
C ILE A 51 27.22 -14.66 -7.81
N GLN A 52 28.23 -15.34 -7.26
CA GLN A 52 29.17 -16.15 -8.05
C GLN A 52 28.47 -17.31 -8.76
N THR A 53 27.55 -18.01 -8.09
CA THR A 53 26.76 -19.09 -8.72
C THR A 53 25.84 -18.57 -9.82
N LEU A 54 25.24 -17.40 -9.65
CA LEU A 54 24.44 -16.76 -10.70
C LEU A 54 25.30 -16.32 -11.90
N GLN A 55 26.51 -15.82 -11.67
CA GLN A 55 27.46 -15.47 -12.75
C GLN A 55 27.95 -16.70 -13.53
N LEU A 56 28.21 -17.82 -12.84
CA LEU A 56 28.54 -19.10 -13.47
C LEU A 56 27.37 -19.63 -14.30
N CYS A 57 26.14 -19.59 -13.76
CA CYS A 57 24.93 -19.98 -14.49
C CYS A 57 24.68 -19.13 -15.75
N LYS A 58 24.99 -17.84 -15.69
CA LYS A 58 24.87 -16.93 -16.83
C LYS A 58 25.90 -17.24 -17.92
N SER A 59 27.17 -17.44 -17.52
CA SER A 59 28.25 -17.80 -18.44
C SER A 59 28.00 -19.16 -19.13
N ALA A 60 27.40 -20.13 -18.41
CA ALA A 60 27.00 -21.41 -18.99
C ALA A 60 25.87 -21.27 -20.05
N ARG A 61 24.93 -20.35 -19.84
CA ARG A 61 23.87 -20.04 -20.83
C ARG A 61 24.41 -19.32 -22.06
N ASP A 62 25.35 -18.41 -21.89
CA ASP A 62 25.95 -17.68 -23.00
C ASP A 62 26.79 -18.62 -23.91
N ASN A 63 27.45 -19.63 -23.31
CA ASN A 63 28.14 -20.69 -24.06
C ASN A 63 27.16 -21.59 -24.85
N GLN A 64 26.02 -21.98 -24.27
CA GLN A 64 24.97 -22.74 -25.00
C GLN A 64 24.28 -21.90 -26.09
N GLY A 65 24.13 -20.59 -25.89
CA GLY A 65 23.58 -19.68 -26.91
C GLY A 65 24.51 -19.49 -28.12
N SER A 66 25.83 -19.52 -27.90
CA SER A 66 26.84 -19.38 -28.95
C SER A 66 26.93 -20.61 -29.87
N GLU A 67 26.73 -21.80 -29.31
CA GLU A 67 26.77 -23.07 -30.05
C GLU A 67 25.56 -23.25 -30.98
N ALA A 68 24.38 -22.76 -30.57
CA ALA A 68 23.18 -22.73 -31.40
C ALA A 68 23.25 -21.75 -32.59
N VAL A 69 24.05 -20.68 -32.48
CA VAL A 69 24.24 -19.68 -33.54
C VAL A 69 25.28 -20.11 -34.57
N ARG A 70 26.27 -20.93 -34.18
CA ARG A 70 27.29 -21.46 -35.10
C ARG A 70 26.76 -22.50 -36.10
N ILE A 71 25.69 -23.22 -35.79
CA ILE A 71 25.11 -24.25 -36.69
C ILE A 71 24.34 -23.62 -37.87
N ARG A 72 24.01 -22.31 -37.84
CA ARG A 72 23.20 -21.65 -38.88
C ARG A 72 23.97 -20.94 -39.99
N LYS A 73 25.32 -20.93 -39.99
CA LYS A 73 26.12 -20.12 -40.92
C LYS A 73 27.00 -20.88 -41.92
N ASN A 74 26.90 -22.21 -42.03
CA ASN A 74 27.69 -22.98 -42.99
C ASN A 74 26.81 -23.79 -43.96
N ALA A 75 26.47 -23.21 -45.11
CA ALA A 75 26.37 -23.91 -46.40
C ALA A 75 26.41 -22.89 -47.55
N PRO A 76 27.14 -23.14 -48.66
CA PRO A 76 27.61 -22.11 -49.59
C PRO A 76 26.73 -21.93 -50.84
N ASP A 77 26.85 -20.74 -51.44
CA ASP A 77 26.38 -20.37 -52.77
C ASP A 77 27.02 -21.24 -53.87
N SER A 78 26.22 -21.74 -54.83
CA SER A 78 26.70 -22.12 -56.17
C SER A 78 25.57 -22.51 -57.15
N CYS A 79 25.56 -21.79 -58.27
CA CYS A 79 25.19 -22.20 -59.64
C CYS A 79 23.76 -22.00 -60.18
N THR A 80 23.77 -21.32 -61.32
CA THR A 80 22.74 -21.03 -62.32
C THR A 80 22.20 -22.26 -63.04
N CYS A 81 20.89 -22.37 -63.22
CA CYS A 81 20.22 -22.67 -64.51
C CYS A 81 18.69 -22.72 -64.38
N VAL A 82 18.02 -22.36 -65.48
CA VAL A 82 16.58 -22.19 -65.66
C VAL A 82 15.88 -23.55 -65.80
N GLY A 83 14.75 -23.75 -65.11
CA GLY A 83 13.88 -24.93 -65.27
C GLY A 83 12.48 -24.71 -64.68
N ALA A 84 11.44 -25.09 -65.42
CA ALA A 84 10.02 -24.78 -65.18
C ALA A 84 9.43 -25.36 -63.87
N PRO A 85 8.31 -24.82 -63.34
CA PRO A 85 7.75 -25.25 -62.06
C PRO A 85 7.17 -26.67 -62.10
N GLY A 86 7.76 -27.59 -61.34
CA GLY A 86 7.19 -28.91 -61.03
C GLY A 86 6.08 -28.83 -59.97
N ARG A 87 5.07 -29.72 -60.09
CA ARG A 87 3.87 -29.76 -59.24
C ARG A 87 4.21 -30.00 -57.76
N ARG A 88 3.50 -29.32 -56.84
CA ARG A 88 3.63 -29.48 -55.37
C ARG A 88 3.50 -30.94 -54.94
N GLY A 89 4.54 -31.46 -54.29
CA GLY A 89 4.48 -32.72 -53.53
C GLY A 89 3.58 -32.60 -52.29
N LYS A 90 2.92 -33.70 -51.93
CA LYS A 90 2.01 -33.78 -50.77
C LYS A 90 2.77 -33.49 -49.47
N LYS A 91 2.18 -32.66 -48.61
CA LYS A 91 2.71 -32.30 -47.28
C LYS A 91 2.82 -33.56 -46.41
N GLY A 92 4.01 -33.84 -45.87
CA GLY A 92 4.22 -34.95 -44.94
C GLY A 92 3.44 -34.78 -43.63
N PRO A 93 3.21 -35.87 -42.86
CA PRO A 93 2.44 -35.81 -41.62
C PRO A 93 3.16 -34.93 -40.57
N PRO A 94 2.40 -34.21 -39.71
CA PRO A 94 2.99 -33.43 -38.62
C PRO A 94 3.81 -34.32 -37.68
N GLY A 95 4.99 -33.85 -37.28
CA GLY A 95 5.82 -34.52 -36.29
C GLY A 95 5.13 -34.64 -34.92
N PRO A 96 5.58 -35.59 -34.06
CA PRO A 96 4.95 -35.83 -32.77
C PRO A 96 5.01 -34.59 -31.87
N ARG A 97 3.91 -34.36 -31.15
CA ARG A 97 3.75 -33.25 -30.22
C ARG A 97 4.77 -33.41 -29.08
N GLY A 98 5.63 -32.42 -28.88
CA GLY A 98 6.55 -32.39 -27.74
C GLY A 98 5.81 -32.44 -26.40
N PRO A 99 6.48 -32.84 -25.31
CA PRO A 99 5.88 -32.95 -23.99
C PRO A 99 5.30 -31.60 -23.56
N SER A 100 4.07 -31.63 -23.04
CA SER A 100 3.39 -30.45 -22.51
C SER A 100 4.27 -29.79 -21.43
N GLY A 101 4.58 -28.50 -21.61
CA GLY A 101 5.25 -27.70 -20.59
C GLY A 101 4.47 -27.73 -19.27
N ALA A 102 5.19 -27.54 -18.16
CA ALA A 102 4.59 -27.47 -16.83
C ALA A 102 3.39 -26.51 -16.83
N PRO A 103 2.25 -26.87 -16.21
CA PRO A 103 1.08 -25.99 -16.15
C PRO A 103 1.48 -24.63 -15.59
N GLY A 104 1.18 -23.56 -16.33
CA GLY A 104 1.31 -22.20 -15.82
C GLY A 104 0.53 -22.01 -14.52
N PRO A 105 0.86 -20.99 -13.70
CA PRO A 105 0.12 -20.69 -12.49
C PRO A 105 -1.39 -20.64 -12.78
N ARG A 106 -2.18 -21.33 -11.94
CA ARG A 106 -3.63 -21.38 -12.08
C ARG A 106 -4.16 -19.94 -12.19
N GLY A 107 -5.02 -19.71 -13.17
CA GLY A 107 -5.71 -18.44 -13.36
C GLY A 107 -6.46 -17.98 -12.10
N PRO A 108 -6.91 -16.72 -12.04
CA PRO A 108 -7.44 -16.13 -10.82
C PRO A 108 -8.57 -16.99 -10.26
N GLN A 109 -8.42 -17.45 -9.02
CA GLN A 109 -9.58 -17.91 -8.24
C GLN A 109 -10.60 -16.76 -8.26
N ALA A 110 -11.84 -17.07 -8.62
CA ALA A 110 -12.91 -16.08 -8.68
C ALA A 110 -12.96 -15.34 -7.34
N SER A 111 -12.59 -14.06 -7.35
CA SER A 111 -12.53 -13.22 -6.16
C SER A 111 -13.92 -13.17 -5.51
N ARG A 112 -14.02 -13.55 -4.24
CA ARG A 112 -15.30 -13.80 -3.56
C ARG A 112 -15.71 -12.60 -2.70
N THR A 113 -16.97 -12.20 -2.81
CA THR A 113 -17.60 -11.25 -1.89
C THR A 113 -17.72 -11.88 -0.51
N ILE A 114 -17.38 -11.14 0.54
CA ILE A 114 -17.61 -11.56 1.92
C ILE A 114 -19.07 -11.29 2.28
N MET A 115 -19.75 -12.33 2.76
CA MET A 115 -21.17 -12.30 3.14
C MET A 115 -21.31 -12.56 4.64
N HIS A 116 -22.54 -12.45 5.16
CA HIS A 116 -22.88 -12.81 6.54
C HIS A 116 -22.11 -12.05 7.64
N TRP A 117 -21.69 -10.83 7.37
CA TRP A 117 -21.29 -9.90 8.42
C TRP A 117 -22.37 -9.76 9.48
N LYS A 118 -21.94 -9.70 10.74
CA LYS A 118 -22.81 -9.39 11.87
C LYS A 118 -22.97 -7.87 11.96
N VAL A 119 -24.19 -7.37 11.87
CA VAL A 119 -24.48 -5.94 12.06
C VAL A 119 -24.17 -5.57 13.50
N SER A 120 -23.24 -4.64 13.69
CA SER A 120 -22.89 -4.10 15.01
C SER A 120 -23.65 -2.81 15.32
N HIS A 121 -23.76 -1.91 14.34
CA HIS A 121 -24.44 -0.62 14.48
C HIS A 121 -24.99 -0.21 13.11
N THR A 122 -26.23 0.30 13.11
CA THR A 122 -26.90 0.86 11.94
C THR A 122 -27.77 2.01 12.40
N GLU A 123 -27.65 3.14 11.75
CA GLU A 123 -28.51 4.31 11.96
C GLU A 123 -28.91 4.91 10.60
N GLY A 124 -30.12 5.48 10.55
CA GLY A 124 -30.65 6.11 9.36
C GLY A 124 -31.10 5.12 8.29
N SER A 125 -30.97 5.50 7.02
CA SER A 125 -31.60 4.79 5.91
C SER A 125 -30.71 3.71 5.28
N ILE A 126 -29.49 3.47 5.77
CA ILE A 126 -28.59 2.49 5.14
C ILE A 126 -29.01 1.06 5.50
N GLU A 127 -29.01 0.16 4.52
CA GLU A 127 -29.53 -1.20 4.70
C GLU A 127 -28.43 -2.23 4.44
N TYR A 128 -28.28 -3.24 5.30
CA TYR A 128 -27.36 -4.35 5.07
C TYR A 128 -28.12 -5.63 4.73
N HIS A 129 -27.66 -6.35 3.70
CA HIS A 129 -28.24 -7.59 3.21
C HIS A 129 -27.30 -8.78 3.49
N PRO A 130 -27.54 -9.60 4.55
CA PRO A 130 -26.60 -10.63 4.98
C PRO A 130 -26.26 -11.70 3.93
N THR A 131 -27.25 -12.09 3.11
CA THR A 131 -27.11 -13.16 2.10
C THR A 131 -26.30 -12.74 0.88
N THR A 132 -26.14 -11.43 0.65
CA THR A 132 -25.31 -10.90 -0.45
C THR A 132 -24.03 -10.26 0.06
N GLY A 133 -23.98 -9.89 1.35
CA GLY A 133 -22.87 -9.13 1.94
C GLY A 133 -22.85 -7.65 1.55
N PHE A 134 -23.96 -7.14 0.98
CA PHE A 134 -24.04 -5.78 0.47
C PHE A 134 -24.64 -4.82 1.49
N ILE A 135 -24.01 -3.66 1.62
CA ILE A 135 -24.64 -2.47 2.17
C ILE A 135 -25.29 -1.72 1.00
N LYS A 136 -26.59 -1.46 1.06
CA LYS A 136 -27.36 -0.72 0.08
C LYS A 136 -27.62 0.71 0.56
N VAL A 137 -27.24 1.66 -0.27
CA VAL A 137 -27.47 3.09 -0.06
C VAL A 137 -28.91 3.42 -0.41
N LYS A 138 -29.59 4.21 0.44
CA LYS A 138 -30.97 4.69 0.20
C LYS A 138 -31.08 6.19 0.01
N ARG A 139 -29.97 6.92 0.13
CA ARG A 139 -29.93 8.37 -0.03
C ARG A 139 -28.68 8.74 -0.81
N LYS A 140 -28.84 9.57 -1.83
CA LYS A 140 -27.71 10.12 -2.57
C LYS A 140 -26.88 11.01 -1.65
N GLY A 141 -25.57 10.89 -1.68
CA GLY A 141 -24.69 11.75 -0.91
C GLY A 141 -23.24 11.32 -0.92
N TYR A 142 -22.42 12.09 -0.22
CA TYR A 142 -21.01 11.73 0.00
C TYR A 142 -20.89 10.82 1.22
N TYR A 143 -20.37 9.62 1.01
CA TYR A 143 -20.16 8.65 2.07
C TYR A 143 -18.67 8.43 2.28
N PHE A 144 -18.26 8.40 3.55
CA PHE A 144 -16.98 7.79 3.91
C PHE A 144 -17.19 6.29 4.08
N ILE A 145 -16.43 5.50 3.32
CA ILE A 145 -16.48 4.03 3.35
C ILE A 145 -15.16 3.54 3.92
N TYR A 146 -15.19 2.58 4.83
CA TYR A 146 -14.00 1.99 5.44
C TYR A 146 -14.12 0.47 5.57
N SER A 147 -12.98 -0.21 5.59
CA SER A 147 -12.95 -1.65 5.82
C SER A 147 -11.59 -2.11 6.35
N GLN A 148 -11.63 -3.05 7.28
CA GLN A 148 -10.50 -3.79 7.80
C GLN A 148 -10.74 -5.30 7.70
N MET A 149 -9.68 -6.04 7.37
CA MET A 149 -9.70 -7.51 7.37
C MET A 149 -8.46 -8.05 8.08
N TYR A 150 -8.64 -9.10 8.90
CA TYR A 150 -7.57 -9.81 9.58
C TYR A 150 -7.24 -11.16 8.91
N TYR A 151 -6.02 -11.27 8.38
CA TYR A 151 -5.55 -12.43 7.63
C TYR A 151 -4.60 -13.30 8.44
N TYR A 152 -4.63 -14.60 8.14
CA TYR A 152 -3.67 -15.58 8.69
C TYR A 152 -3.24 -16.63 7.66
N ASP A 153 -3.40 -16.35 6.35
CA ASP A 153 -2.99 -17.31 5.32
C ASP A 153 -1.50 -17.25 5.02
N GLY A 154 -0.77 -18.26 5.48
CA GLY A 154 0.66 -18.41 5.25
C GLY A 154 1.02 -19.06 3.91
N SER A 155 0.03 -19.47 3.11
CA SER A 155 0.24 -20.22 1.85
C SER A 155 0.16 -19.36 0.59
N THR A 156 -0.21 -18.09 0.73
CA THR A 156 -0.33 -17.14 -0.38
C THR A 156 0.85 -16.18 -0.40
N MET A 157 1.10 -15.51 -1.53
CA MET A 157 2.12 -14.45 -1.60
C MET A 157 1.59 -13.10 -1.12
N LEU A 158 0.30 -12.85 -1.29
CA LEU A 158 -0.37 -11.59 -0.99
C LEU A 158 -1.64 -11.86 -0.19
N MET A 159 -1.93 -10.94 0.71
CA MET A 159 -3.21 -10.83 1.41
C MET A 159 -3.77 -9.42 1.19
N GLY A 160 -5.08 -9.28 1.32
CA GLY A 160 -5.75 -8.00 1.12
C GLY A 160 -7.17 -8.18 0.58
N HIS A 161 -7.89 -7.07 0.49
CA HIS A 161 -9.27 -7.02 0.01
C HIS A 161 -9.52 -5.76 -0.79
N TYR A 162 -10.61 -5.78 -1.53
CA TYR A 162 -11.18 -4.64 -2.21
C TYR A 162 -12.49 -4.22 -1.52
N THR A 163 -12.71 -2.91 -1.43
CA THR A 163 -14.06 -2.37 -1.34
C THR A 163 -14.58 -2.14 -2.74
N CYS A 164 -15.79 -2.59 -2.99
CA CYS A 164 -16.46 -2.47 -4.28
C CYS A 164 -17.68 -1.55 -4.14
N ILE A 165 -17.92 -0.74 -5.16
CA ILE A 165 -19.21 -0.06 -5.38
C ILE A 165 -19.81 -0.65 -6.65
N ASN A 166 -21.04 -1.16 -6.58
CA ASN A 166 -21.73 -1.80 -7.70
C ASN A 166 -20.85 -2.86 -8.40
N ASN A 167 -20.22 -3.74 -7.59
CA ASN A 167 -19.27 -4.79 -8.02
C ASN A 167 -17.96 -4.30 -8.67
N LYS A 168 -17.72 -2.99 -8.76
CA LYS A 168 -16.45 -2.43 -9.24
C LYS A 168 -15.52 -2.13 -8.07
N ASN A 169 -14.28 -2.63 -8.13
CA ASN A 169 -13.25 -2.28 -7.15
C ASN A 169 -12.99 -0.77 -7.19
N VAL A 170 -13.14 -0.09 -6.05
CA VAL A 170 -12.88 1.35 -5.92
C VAL A 170 -11.74 1.66 -4.96
N MET A 171 -11.53 0.82 -3.95
CA MET A 171 -10.38 0.86 -3.05
C MET A 171 -9.88 -0.55 -2.82
N GLY A 172 -8.59 -0.68 -2.54
CA GLY A 172 -7.95 -1.93 -2.20
C GLY A 172 -6.77 -1.72 -1.27
N SER A 173 -6.58 -2.68 -0.40
CA SER A 173 -5.41 -2.79 0.46
C SER A 173 -4.74 -4.13 0.19
N ALA A 174 -3.42 -4.16 0.34
CA ALA A 174 -2.63 -5.36 0.09
C ALA A 174 -1.41 -5.40 1.02
N GLY A 175 -0.93 -6.60 1.29
CA GLY A 175 0.37 -6.82 1.92
C GLY A 175 0.92 -8.17 1.52
N SER A 176 2.24 -8.24 1.46
CA SER A 176 2.91 -9.51 1.21
C SER A 176 2.90 -10.37 2.46
N VAL A 177 2.75 -11.68 2.27
CA VAL A 177 2.91 -12.67 3.32
C VAL A 177 4.41 -12.88 3.55
N ILE A 178 4.88 -12.72 4.78
CA ILE A 178 6.33 -12.83 5.08
C ILE A 178 6.76 -14.30 5.04
N SER A 179 6.02 -15.16 5.74
CA SER A 179 6.22 -16.61 5.73
C SER A 179 5.00 -17.33 6.31
N SER A 180 5.00 -18.66 6.22
CA SER A 180 3.98 -19.52 6.86
C SER A 180 3.94 -19.43 8.39
N TYR A 181 5.00 -18.88 9.01
CA TYR A 181 5.09 -18.60 10.44
C TYR A 181 4.72 -17.14 10.77
N ARG A 182 5.03 -16.19 9.88
CA ARG A 182 4.77 -14.75 10.04
C ARG A 182 3.70 -14.28 9.04
N LYS A 183 2.49 -14.80 9.21
CA LYS A 183 1.34 -14.62 8.27
C LYS A 183 0.23 -13.70 8.77
N TYR A 184 0.25 -13.34 10.05
CA TYR A 184 -0.81 -12.54 10.67
C TYR A 184 -0.67 -11.07 10.28
N ASN A 185 -1.74 -10.47 9.76
CA ASN A 185 -1.76 -9.05 9.42
C ASN A 185 -3.20 -8.54 9.29
N THR A 186 -3.42 -7.30 9.72
CA THR A 186 -4.63 -6.57 9.36
C THR A 186 -4.36 -5.68 8.14
N LYS A 187 -5.37 -5.52 7.29
CA LYS A 187 -5.33 -4.52 6.21
C LYS A 187 -6.53 -3.62 6.34
N TYR A 188 -6.29 -2.33 6.33
CA TYR A 188 -7.28 -1.27 6.45
C TYR A 188 -7.19 -0.34 5.25
N HIS A 189 -8.35 0.15 4.79
CA HIS A 189 -8.44 1.35 3.97
C HIS A 189 -9.75 2.11 4.26
N GLY A 190 -9.78 3.39 3.92
CA GLY A 190 -10.99 4.22 3.95
C GLY A 190 -10.92 5.40 2.99
N GLY A 191 -12.07 5.90 2.52
CA GLY A 191 -12.13 7.00 1.57
C GLY A 191 -13.54 7.48 1.25
N VAL A 192 -13.64 8.64 0.60
CA VAL A 192 -14.91 9.35 0.31
C VAL A 192 -15.40 9.09 -1.10
N PHE A 193 -16.69 8.76 -1.24
CA PHE A 193 -17.35 8.50 -2.52
C PHE A 193 -18.71 9.19 -2.59
N LEU A 194 -19.02 9.77 -3.74
CA LEU A 194 -20.40 10.14 -4.07
C LEU A 194 -21.16 8.87 -4.46
N LEU A 195 -22.18 8.52 -3.68
CA LEU A 195 -23.05 7.38 -3.94
C LEU A 195 -24.44 7.87 -4.36
N GLN A 196 -25.05 7.16 -5.30
CA GLN A 196 -26.45 7.32 -5.68
C GLN A 196 -27.34 6.45 -4.79
N GLU A 197 -28.63 6.78 -4.78
CA GLU A 197 -29.62 5.87 -4.22
C GLU A 197 -29.57 4.51 -4.95
N ASN A 198 -29.66 3.43 -4.17
CA ASN A 198 -29.54 2.04 -4.58
C ASN A 198 -28.14 1.54 -4.95
N ASP A 199 -27.09 2.38 -4.90
CA ASP A 199 -25.71 1.89 -5.00
C ASP A 199 -25.42 0.87 -3.88
N THR A 200 -24.65 -0.15 -4.22
CA THR A 200 -24.24 -1.20 -3.28
C THR A 200 -22.76 -1.12 -2.95
N ILE A 201 -22.41 -1.35 -1.69
CA ILE A 201 -21.05 -1.40 -1.18
C ILE A 201 -20.78 -2.83 -0.68
N SER A 202 -19.63 -3.40 -1.03
CA SER A 202 -19.25 -4.74 -0.60
C SER A 202 -17.75 -4.88 -0.37
N VAL A 203 -17.34 -5.92 0.35
CA VAL A 203 -15.94 -6.31 0.53
C VAL A 203 -15.66 -7.59 -0.25
N ARG A 204 -14.54 -7.62 -0.98
CA ARG A 204 -14.16 -8.74 -1.85
C ARG A 204 -12.72 -9.17 -1.61
N ILE A 205 -12.48 -10.47 -1.42
CA ILE A 205 -11.13 -11.02 -1.22
C ILE A 205 -10.65 -11.71 -2.50
N PRO A 206 -9.49 -11.35 -3.04
CA PRO A 206 -8.95 -11.93 -4.28
C PRO A 206 -7.91 -13.04 -4.08
N TYR A 207 -7.28 -13.14 -2.91
CA TYR A 207 -6.07 -13.98 -2.74
C TYR A 207 -6.26 -15.22 -1.87
N THR A 208 -7.18 -15.19 -0.89
CA THR A 208 -7.30 -16.24 0.12
C THR A 208 -8.75 -16.40 0.60
N THR A 209 -9.05 -17.56 1.19
CA THR A 209 -10.27 -17.82 1.96
C THR A 209 -10.00 -17.99 3.47
N ARG A 210 -8.77 -17.71 3.94
CA ARG A 210 -8.35 -17.87 5.33
C ARG A 210 -8.13 -16.50 6.00
N TYR A 211 -9.13 -16.07 6.75
CA TYR A 211 -9.17 -14.81 7.49
C TYR A 211 -10.04 -14.98 8.74
N TYR A 212 -9.80 -14.16 9.76
CA TYR A 212 -10.63 -14.12 10.96
C TYR A 212 -11.79 -13.13 10.75
N MET A 213 -12.96 -13.48 11.27
CA MET A 213 -14.18 -12.64 11.25
C MET A 213 -14.59 -12.30 12.68
N ASP A 214 -13.65 -11.78 13.47
CA ASP A 214 -13.90 -11.19 14.78
C ASP A 214 -14.20 -9.70 14.65
N SER A 215 -15.02 -9.17 15.56
CA SER A 215 -15.49 -7.77 15.50
C SER A 215 -14.39 -6.74 15.79
N GLU A 216 -13.29 -7.13 16.41
CA GLU A 216 -12.21 -6.23 16.78
C GLU A 216 -11.22 -6.01 15.62
N SER A 217 -11.04 -7.02 14.77
CA SER A 217 -9.99 -7.01 13.75
C SER A 217 -10.52 -7.03 12.31
N SER A 218 -11.78 -7.43 12.09
CA SER A 218 -12.42 -7.49 10.78
C SER A 218 -13.80 -6.80 10.80
N PHE A 219 -13.90 -5.67 10.10
CA PHE A 219 -15.11 -4.86 10.05
C PHE A 219 -15.16 -4.05 8.75
N PHE A 220 -16.36 -3.64 8.34
CA PHE A 220 -16.51 -2.64 7.28
C PHE A 220 -17.79 -1.85 7.50
N GLY A 221 -17.82 -0.62 7.01
CA GLY A 221 -18.94 0.27 7.22
C GLY A 221 -18.90 1.48 6.30
N ALA A 222 -19.97 2.27 6.36
CA ALA A 222 -20.07 3.54 5.67
C ALA A 222 -20.94 4.50 6.48
N PHE A 223 -20.61 5.79 6.43
CA PHE A 223 -21.44 6.86 7.00
C PHE A 223 -21.53 8.05 6.05
N LEU A 224 -22.65 8.77 6.12
CA LEU A 224 -22.94 9.93 5.28
C LEU A 224 -22.25 11.18 5.86
N LEU A 225 -21.52 11.92 5.01
CA LEU A 225 -20.83 13.17 5.36
C LEU A 225 -21.70 14.42 5.19
N GLY A 226 -22.59 14.40 4.22
CA GLY A 226 -23.43 15.55 3.90
C GLY A 226 -24.50 15.17 2.87
N ASP A 227 -25.73 15.59 3.15
CA ASP A 227 -26.86 15.37 2.26
C ASP A 227 -26.82 16.35 1.08
N LEU A 228 -27.09 15.86 -0.12
CA LEU A 228 -27.29 16.68 -1.32
C LEU A 228 -28.78 16.96 -1.59
N ALA A 229 -29.70 16.42 -0.78
CA ALA A 229 -31.11 16.68 -0.95
C ALA A 229 -31.46 18.15 -0.63
N PRO A 230 -32.35 18.79 -1.42
CA PRO A 230 -32.92 20.07 -1.05
C PRO A 230 -33.66 19.92 0.28
N ARG A 231 -33.26 20.66 1.32
CA ARG A 231 -34.14 20.85 2.48
C ARG A 231 -35.41 21.51 1.94
N GLY A 232 -36.56 20.90 2.20
CA GLY A 232 -37.84 21.38 1.71
C GLY A 232 -38.01 22.89 1.97
N HIS A 233 -38.51 23.59 0.95
CA HIS A 233 -38.99 24.97 0.93
C HIS A 233 -38.87 25.73 2.25
N GLN A 234 -37.72 26.36 2.50
CA GLN A 234 -37.58 27.72 3.04
C GLN A 234 -36.08 28.09 3.15
N ALA A 235 -35.80 29.35 2.84
CA ALA A 235 -34.50 30.04 2.79
C ALA A 235 -33.66 29.84 1.50
N ILE A 236 -33.81 30.80 0.59
CA ILE A 236 -32.72 31.24 -0.29
C ILE A 236 -31.59 31.72 0.62
N SER A 237 -30.54 30.91 0.82
CA SER A 237 -29.25 31.44 1.27
C SER A 237 -28.24 31.22 0.14
N GLN A 238 -27.51 32.28 -0.19
CA GLN A 238 -26.36 32.25 -1.10
C GLN A 238 -25.14 31.56 -0.45
N GLN A 239 -25.35 30.52 0.35
CA GLN A 239 -24.26 29.70 0.86
C GLN A 239 -24.08 28.53 -0.08
N GLY A 240 -22.87 28.44 -0.65
CA GLY A 240 -22.42 27.26 -1.38
C GLY A 240 -22.52 25.98 -0.55
N PRO A 241 -22.05 24.84 -1.07
CA PRO A 241 -22.11 23.56 -0.37
C PRO A 241 -21.68 23.68 1.09
N VAL A 242 -22.51 23.22 2.03
CA VAL A 242 -22.24 23.36 3.47
C VAL A 242 -20.98 22.57 3.88
N GLY A 243 -20.65 21.51 3.14
CA GLY A 243 -19.49 20.66 3.35
C GLY A 243 -18.39 20.85 2.31
N GLU A 244 -17.18 20.45 2.69
CA GLU A 244 -15.99 20.41 1.84
C GLU A 244 -15.48 18.97 1.80
N SER A 245 -15.20 18.44 0.61
CA SER A 245 -14.46 17.17 0.49
C SER A 245 -13.71 17.08 -0.83
N ILE A 246 -12.57 16.40 -0.81
CA ILE A 246 -11.84 16.06 -2.03
C ILE A 246 -11.25 14.66 -1.86
N TYR A 247 -11.37 13.86 -2.92
CA TYR A 247 -10.79 12.53 -3.02
C TYR A 247 -9.96 12.46 -4.30
N LEU A 248 -8.67 12.22 -4.11
CA LEU A 248 -7.67 12.12 -5.15
C LEU A 248 -7.20 10.67 -5.25
N VAL A 249 -6.98 10.22 -6.48
CA VAL A 249 -6.41 8.90 -6.76
C VAL A 249 -5.15 9.05 -7.58
N GLY A 250 -4.25 8.08 -7.51
CA GLY A 250 -3.10 8.08 -8.39
C GLY A 250 -3.48 7.95 -9.87
N ASP A 251 -2.67 8.56 -10.74
CA ASP A 251 -2.84 8.57 -12.21
C ASP A 251 -2.52 7.23 -12.91
N GLY A 252 -2.10 6.21 -12.16
CA GLY A 252 -1.72 4.89 -12.67
C GLY A 252 -0.24 4.74 -12.99
N THR A 253 0.57 5.79 -12.85
CA THR A 253 2.02 5.74 -13.10
C THR A 253 2.74 4.86 -12.07
N SER A 254 3.85 4.26 -12.49
CA SER A 254 4.82 3.63 -11.57
C SER A 254 6.05 4.52 -11.54
N LEU A 255 6.35 5.07 -10.36
CA LEU A 255 7.39 6.06 -10.19
C LEU A 255 8.66 5.41 -9.65
N SER A 256 9.80 5.93 -10.11
CA SER A 256 11.14 5.41 -9.85
C SER A 256 12.11 6.59 -9.72
N ASN A 257 12.77 6.74 -8.58
CA ASN A 257 13.68 7.83 -8.24
C ASN A 257 13.12 9.22 -8.57
N PRO A 258 11.97 9.63 -7.99
CA PRO A 258 11.46 10.98 -8.23
C PRO A 258 12.45 12.02 -7.73
N LEU A 259 12.58 13.14 -8.47
CA LEU A 259 13.46 14.25 -8.12
C LEU A 259 12.95 15.07 -6.92
N SER A 260 11.66 14.96 -6.62
CA SER A 260 11.00 15.62 -5.49
C SER A 260 10.39 14.58 -4.57
N ASN A 261 10.39 14.87 -3.27
CA ASN A 261 9.64 14.08 -2.29
C ASN A 261 8.14 14.39 -2.33
N LEU A 262 7.72 15.52 -2.92
CA LEU A 262 6.31 15.88 -3.09
C LEU A 262 5.65 15.02 -4.16
N ILE A 263 4.54 14.37 -3.82
CA ILE A 263 3.76 13.60 -4.79
C ILE A 263 2.79 14.53 -5.53
N THR A 264 2.92 14.61 -6.85
CA THR A 264 2.06 15.43 -7.72
C THR A 264 1.20 14.63 -8.69
N ASN A 265 1.39 13.30 -8.75
CA ASN A 265 0.71 12.39 -9.68
C ASN A 265 -0.72 12.01 -9.23
N TRP A 266 -1.47 13.01 -8.76
CA TRP A 266 -2.82 12.85 -8.27
C TRP A 266 -3.85 13.32 -9.29
N VAL A 267 -4.96 12.59 -9.37
CA VAL A 267 -6.13 12.92 -10.19
C VAL A 267 -7.32 13.13 -9.24
N VAL A 268 -7.97 14.29 -9.34
CA VAL A 268 -9.21 14.57 -8.60
C VAL A 268 -10.30 13.64 -9.10
N ARG A 269 -10.80 12.76 -8.22
CA ARG A 269 -11.83 11.79 -8.55
C ARG A 269 -13.22 12.27 -8.14
N ASN A 270 -13.32 12.80 -6.93
CA ASN A 270 -14.55 13.38 -6.38
C ASN A 270 -14.22 14.67 -5.63
N LYS A 271 -15.13 15.64 -5.68
CA LYS A 271 -15.00 16.93 -4.99
C LYS A 271 -16.37 17.49 -4.62
N LEU A 272 -16.49 17.99 -3.39
CA LEU A 272 -17.61 18.77 -2.87
C LEU A 272 -17.07 20.10 -2.33
N GLY A 273 -17.73 21.21 -2.64
CA GLY A 273 -17.34 22.52 -2.13
C GLY A 273 -16.23 23.19 -2.95
N SER A 274 -15.55 24.15 -2.33
CA SER A 274 -14.54 25.00 -2.96
C SER A 274 -13.10 24.50 -2.76
N ILE A 275 -12.88 23.55 -1.86
CA ILE A 275 -11.62 22.84 -1.65
C ILE A 275 -11.04 22.41 -3.00
N HIS A 276 -9.77 22.69 -3.26
CA HIS A 276 -9.19 22.41 -4.56
C HIS A 276 -7.81 21.83 -4.42
N TYR A 277 -7.36 21.21 -5.52
CA TYR A 277 -6.05 20.60 -5.62
C TYR A 277 -5.27 21.29 -6.74
N ASP A 278 -4.05 21.70 -6.45
CA ASP A 278 -3.08 22.20 -7.43
C ASP A 278 -1.67 21.68 -7.10
N ARG A 279 -0.96 21.17 -8.12
CA ARG A 279 0.47 20.83 -8.08
C ARG A 279 0.96 20.13 -6.79
N GLY A 280 0.22 19.14 -6.29
CA GLY A 280 0.60 18.35 -5.11
C GLY A 280 -0.03 18.82 -3.79
N PHE A 281 -0.79 19.91 -3.80
CA PHE A 281 -1.38 20.51 -2.61
C PHE A 281 -2.90 20.52 -2.70
N ILE A 282 -3.57 20.07 -1.64
CA ILE A 282 -4.97 20.42 -1.38
C ILE A 282 -4.98 21.75 -0.64
N THR A 283 -5.77 22.72 -1.10
CA THR A 283 -5.97 24.01 -0.42
C THR A 283 -7.35 24.06 0.21
N VAL A 284 -7.39 24.30 1.52
CA VAL A 284 -8.62 24.48 2.30
C VAL A 284 -9.19 25.87 2.07
N ILE A 285 -10.51 25.98 1.87
CA ILE A 285 -11.19 27.27 1.61
C ILE A 285 -12.12 27.67 2.76
N LYS A 286 -12.26 26.82 3.77
CA LYS A 286 -13.17 27.03 4.89
C LYS A 286 -12.55 26.54 6.18
N ASP A 287 -12.57 27.38 7.21
CA ASP A 287 -12.13 27.03 8.55
C ASP A 287 -12.96 25.87 9.14
N GLY A 288 -12.28 24.94 9.80
CA GLY A 288 -12.94 23.88 10.56
C GLY A 288 -12.07 22.66 10.78
N HIS A 289 -12.71 21.60 11.28
CA HIS A 289 -12.06 20.34 11.55
C HIS A 289 -12.15 19.42 10.35
N TYR A 290 -11.01 19.06 9.78
CA TYR A 290 -10.91 18.19 8.61
C TYR A 290 -10.37 16.83 9.02
N PHE A 291 -11.01 15.77 8.53
CA PHE A 291 -10.39 14.47 8.51
C PHE A 291 -9.53 14.36 7.24
N ILE A 292 -8.23 14.17 7.43
CA ILE A 292 -7.23 14.00 6.36
C ILE A 292 -6.82 12.53 6.34
N TYR A 293 -6.72 11.94 5.15
CA TYR A 293 -6.28 10.56 5.00
C TYR A 293 -5.47 10.36 3.73
N SER A 294 -4.54 9.42 3.78
CA SER A 294 -3.81 9.00 2.58
C SER A 294 -3.41 7.54 2.64
N GLN A 295 -3.30 6.93 1.46
CA GLN A 295 -2.79 5.60 1.25
C GLN A 295 -1.78 5.60 0.11
N MET A 296 -0.69 4.85 0.28
CA MET A 296 0.30 4.62 -0.76
C MET A 296 0.53 3.12 -0.99
N TYR A 297 0.67 2.73 -2.27
CA TYR A 297 1.01 1.38 -2.69
C TYR A 297 2.49 1.27 -3.08
N TYR A 298 3.21 0.47 -2.29
CA TYR A 298 4.62 0.17 -2.47
C TYR A 298 4.82 -1.19 -3.13
N HIS A 299 5.89 -1.28 -3.92
CA HIS A 299 6.32 -2.50 -4.59
C HIS A 299 7.85 -2.59 -4.70
N ASP A 300 8.57 -1.84 -3.84
CA ASP A 300 10.02 -1.77 -3.87
C ASP A 300 10.67 -2.68 -2.83
N ALA A 301 11.61 -3.50 -3.27
CA ALA A 301 12.40 -4.37 -2.39
C ALA A 301 13.72 -3.76 -1.97
N ARG A 302 14.15 -2.68 -2.62
CA ARG A 302 15.47 -2.09 -2.45
C ARG A 302 15.57 -1.18 -1.22
N THR A 303 14.43 -0.89 -0.59
CA THR A 303 14.37 -0.11 0.65
C THR A 303 13.93 -1.00 1.79
N TYR A 304 14.63 -0.93 2.92
CA TYR A 304 14.23 -1.63 4.15
C TYR A 304 13.00 -1.01 4.80
N VAL A 305 12.70 0.24 4.44
CA VAL A 305 11.59 1.02 4.99
C VAL A 305 10.75 1.57 3.86
N MET A 306 9.43 1.47 4.02
CA MET A 306 8.44 2.14 3.22
C MET A 306 7.70 3.16 4.08
N ALA A 307 7.74 4.44 3.70
CA ALA A 307 7.00 5.47 4.38
C ALA A 307 6.44 6.53 3.43
N HIS A 308 5.34 7.14 3.85
CA HIS A 308 4.87 8.42 3.36
C HIS A 308 4.40 9.26 4.53
N HIS A 309 4.43 10.57 4.31
CA HIS A 309 4.13 11.59 5.28
C HIS A 309 3.03 12.50 4.73
N THR A 310 2.15 12.94 5.61
CA THR A 310 1.19 14.00 5.32
C THR A 310 1.68 15.27 6.02
N TYR A 311 1.66 16.37 5.28
CA TYR A 311 2.07 17.68 5.74
C TYR A 311 0.92 18.66 5.70
N ILE A 312 0.82 19.52 6.71
CA ILE A 312 -0.01 20.73 6.70
C ILE A 312 0.94 21.94 6.71
N ASN A 313 0.84 22.84 5.73
CA ASN A 313 1.70 24.05 5.67
C ASN A 313 3.21 23.78 5.84
N ASN A 314 3.69 22.68 5.25
CA ASN A 314 5.08 22.17 5.38
C ASN A 314 5.46 21.62 6.76
N GLU A 315 4.55 21.52 7.71
CA GLU A 315 4.72 20.79 8.97
C GLU A 315 4.27 19.34 8.82
N LEU A 316 5.09 18.39 9.27
CA LEU A 316 4.76 16.97 9.26
C LEU A 316 3.73 16.66 10.35
N VAL A 317 2.57 16.14 9.97
CA VAL A 317 1.46 15.91 10.92
C VAL A 317 1.01 14.46 11.03
N LEU A 318 1.26 13.65 9.99
CA LEU A 318 1.04 12.21 10.04
C LEU A 318 2.17 11.48 9.32
N GLU A 319 2.55 10.34 9.87
CA GLU A 319 3.51 9.43 9.26
C GLU A 319 2.93 8.02 9.22
N SER A 320 3.21 7.28 8.14
CA SER A 320 2.92 5.86 8.06
C SER A 320 4.16 5.13 7.59
N VAL A 321 4.61 4.14 8.37
CA VAL A 321 5.85 3.39 8.13
C VAL A 321 5.55 1.89 8.00
N GLY A 322 6.36 1.19 7.23
CA GLY A 322 6.48 -0.25 7.26
C GLY A 322 7.87 -0.70 6.90
N SER A 323 8.17 -1.95 7.22
CA SER A 323 9.40 -2.59 6.81
C SER A 323 9.17 -3.41 5.55
N THR A 324 10.15 -3.39 4.64
CA THR A 324 10.29 -4.39 3.58
C THR A 324 11.41 -5.33 3.97
N ILE A 325 11.17 -6.64 3.91
CA ILE A 325 12.12 -7.64 4.41
C ILE A 325 12.92 -8.25 3.26
N THR A 326 12.26 -8.54 2.14
CA THR A 326 12.82 -9.18 0.95
C THR A 326 12.07 -8.79 -0.31
N ASP A 327 12.63 -9.13 -1.48
CA ASP A 327 11.97 -9.03 -2.79
C ASP A 327 10.59 -9.67 -2.87
N ASN A 328 10.38 -10.76 -2.12
CA ASN A 328 9.11 -11.47 -2.09
C ASN A 328 8.08 -10.79 -1.17
N THR A 329 8.49 -9.77 -0.40
CA THR A 329 7.65 -9.10 0.61
C THR A 329 7.38 -7.61 0.33
N LYS A 330 7.72 -7.14 -0.87
CA LYS A 330 7.73 -5.71 -1.23
C LYS A 330 6.37 -5.07 -1.47
N PHE A 331 5.35 -5.86 -1.74
CA PHE A 331 4.02 -5.32 -2.04
C PHE A 331 3.29 -5.00 -0.75
N ASN A 332 2.95 -3.72 -0.56
CA ASN A 332 2.21 -3.29 0.63
C ASN A 332 1.47 -1.99 0.35
N THR A 333 0.28 -1.86 0.92
CA THR A 333 -0.40 -0.58 1.07
C THR A 333 -0.20 -0.07 2.48
N LYS A 334 0.05 1.23 2.63
CA LYS A 334 0.12 1.91 3.92
C LYS A 334 -0.87 3.04 3.95
N TYR A 335 -1.75 3.02 4.94
CA TYR A 335 -2.79 4.00 5.17
C TYR A 335 -2.50 4.74 6.47
N HIS A 336 -2.87 6.02 6.53
CA HIS A 336 -3.10 6.74 7.78
C HIS A 336 -4.21 7.79 7.61
N GLY A 337 -4.75 8.27 8.72
CA GLY A 337 -5.65 9.42 8.72
C GLY A 337 -5.85 9.98 10.11
N GLY A 338 -6.31 11.22 10.19
CA GLY A 338 -6.49 11.96 11.45
C GLY A 338 -7.30 13.23 11.26
N VAL A 339 -7.74 13.81 12.38
CA VAL A 339 -8.51 15.08 12.41
C VAL A 339 -7.60 16.24 12.76
N PHE A 340 -7.72 17.32 12.00
CA PHE A 340 -6.94 18.55 12.20
C PHE A 340 -7.85 19.77 12.09
N LEU A 341 -7.63 20.75 12.96
CA LEU A 341 -8.20 22.08 12.79
C LEU A 341 -7.40 22.80 11.70
N LEU A 342 -8.08 23.16 10.60
CA LEU A 342 -7.49 23.86 9.47
C LEU A 342 -8.13 25.23 9.29
N LYS A 343 -7.31 26.17 8.85
CA LYS A 343 -7.71 27.52 8.45
C LYS A 343 -7.82 27.64 6.95
N THR A 344 -8.57 28.64 6.52
CA THR A 344 -8.65 29.03 5.11
C THR A 344 -7.25 29.31 4.58
N ASN A 345 -6.96 28.75 3.40
CA ASN A 345 -5.66 28.71 2.72
C ASN A 345 -4.61 27.76 3.30
N ASP A 346 -4.92 26.98 4.33
CA ASP A 346 -4.04 25.90 4.74
C ASP A 346 -3.89 24.88 3.60
N THR A 347 -2.66 24.39 3.45
CA THR A 347 -2.29 23.45 2.40
C THR A 347 -1.96 22.09 2.97
N ILE A 348 -2.46 21.03 2.33
CA ILE A 348 -2.20 19.65 2.70
C ILE A 348 -1.45 18.97 1.55
N SER A 349 -0.35 18.27 1.84
CA SER A 349 0.41 17.52 0.83
C SER A 349 0.87 16.16 1.33
N VAL A 350 1.08 15.23 0.41
CA VAL A 350 1.66 13.91 0.69
C VAL A 350 3.07 13.87 0.12
N ARG A 351 4.02 13.40 0.94
CA ARG A 351 5.44 13.28 0.56
C ARG A 351 6.01 11.91 0.87
N ILE A 352 7.06 11.55 0.14
CA ILE A 352 7.79 10.29 0.33
C ILE A 352 9.21 10.61 0.80
N PRO A 353 9.55 10.32 2.07
CA PRO A 353 10.84 10.71 2.65
C PRO A 353 12.03 9.87 2.18
N TYR A 354 11.83 8.57 1.94
CA TYR A 354 12.94 7.62 1.75
C TYR A 354 12.84 6.81 0.46
N ILE A 355 11.62 6.50 0.04
CA ILE A 355 11.40 5.50 -1.00
C ILE A 355 11.58 6.10 -2.39
N ARG A 356 12.22 5.32 -3.26
CA ARG A 356 12.43 5.67 -4.65
C ARG A 356 11.45 4.98 -5.59
N HIS A 357 10.74 3.93 -5.19
CA HIS A 357 9.78 3.26 -6.05
C HIS A 357 8.40 3.01 -5.41
N TYR A 358 7.36 3.52 -6.05
CA TYR A 358 5.97 3.38 -5.60
C TYR A 358 5.03 3.45 -6.80
N SER A 359 3.81 2.97 -6.62
CA SER A 359 2.81 2.94 -7.69
C SER A 359 1.68 3.91 -7.38
N MET A 360 1.30 4.71 -8.36
CA MET A 360 0.12 5.57 -8.35
C MET A 360 -1.12 4.82 -8.83
N LYS A 361 -1.23 3.51 -8.55
CA LYS A 361 -2.41 2.71 -8.88
C LYS A 361 -3.65 3.32 -8.21
N SER A 362 -4.60 3.79 -9.00
CA SER A 362 -5.77 4.56 -8.52
C SER A 362 -6.59 3.90 -7.42
N SER A 363 -6.69 2.56 -7.40
CA SER A 363 -7.43 1.84 -6.36
C SER A 363 -6.63 1.58 -5.08
N ALA A 364 -5.32 1.86 -5.05
CA ALA A 364 -4.42 1.48 -3.95
C ALA A 364 -3.53 2.63 -3.46
N SER A 365 -3.44 3.72 -4.23
CA SER A 365 -2.80 4.98 -3.84
C SER A 365 -3.79 6.12 -4.02
N PHE A 366 -4.16 6.75 -2.91
CA PHE A 366 -5.18 7.79 -2.86
C PHE A 366 -4.94 8.73 -1.67
N PHE A 367 -5.48 9.93 -1.75
CA PHE A 367 -5.30 11.01 -0.79
C PHE A 367 -6.57 11.84 -0.74
N GLY A 368 -7.01 12.26 0.43
CA GLY A 368 -8.20 13.11 0.51
C GLY A 368 -8.34 13.81 1.85
N ALA A 369 -9.30 14.73 1.86
CA ALA A 369 -9.71 15.45 3.05
C ALA A 369 -11.22 15.74 2.97
N PHE A 370 -11.88 15.78 4.13
CA PHE A 370 -13.25 16.29 4.22
C PHE A 370 -13.50 17.02 5.53
N LEU A 371 -14.35 18.04 5.47
CA LEU A 371 -14.79 18.84 6.62
C LEU A 371 -15.79 18.04 7.45
N LEU A 372 -15.51 17.91 8.74
CA LEU A 372 -16.41 17.31 9.74
C LEU A 372 -17.38 18.36 10.29
N TYR A 373 -16.85 19.50 10.75
CA TYR A 373 -17.63 20.60 11.28
C TYR A 373 -16.88 21.92 11.09
N SER A 374 -17.64 22.97 10.78
CA SER A 374 -17.11 24.31 10.55
C SER A 374 -16.79 25.04 11.85
N GLY A 375 -15.72 25.82 11.86
CA GLY A 375 -15.30 26.65 12.99
C GLY A 375 -14.37 25.94 13.98
N GLU A 376 -13.88 26.72 14.95
CA GLU A 376 -13.18 26.21 16.13
C GLU A 376 -14.24 25.71 17.11
N SER A 377 -14.34 24.40 17.31
CA SER A 377 -15.06 23.87 18.46
C SER A 377 -14.25 24.21 19.71
N ASN A 378 -14.77 25.14 20.52
CA ASN A 378 -14.29 25.39 21.88
C ASN A 378 -14.44 24.15 22.76
#